data_AF-A0A508TAH3-F1
#
_entry.id   AF-A0A508TAH3-F1
#
_cell.length_a   1.000
_cell.length_b   1.000
_cell.length_c   1.000
_cell.angle_alpha   90.00
_cell.angle_beta   90.00
_cell.angle_gamma   90.00
#
_symmetry.space_group_name_H-M   'P 1'
#
loop_
_entity.id
_entity.type
_entity.pdbx_description
1 polymer ?
#
loop_
_entity_poly.entity_id
_entity_poly.type
_entity_poly.pdbx_seq_one_letter_code
_entity_poly.pdbx_strand_id
1 'polypeptide(L)'
;MSDAHTTEVNENPKADGFNLPLFALPEAFQGAAEQNATRAKQQIDKVKEASTEVALLLKEAYAINAKGAADYAAKVIEISSTNTSSALALMTDLIGTKSLSEVIQLSANHGRKNFEVIAAQNKELWDLTKKVAKEGSEPLKKGFARALKTLS
;
A
#
# COMPACT_ATOMS: atom_id res chain seq x y z
N MET A 1 -23.16 63.09 23.65
CA MET A 1 -23.94 62.53 22.54
C MET A 1 -22.93 62.21 21.45
N SER A 2 -22.47 60.95 21.34
CA SER A 2 -23.05 59.92 20.46
C SER A 2 -22.92 60.35 18.99
N ASP A 3 -22.30 59.63 18.06
CA ASP A 3 -22.24 58.16 17.93
C ASP A 3 -20.98 57.64 17.24
N ALA A 4 -20.62 56.43 17.64
CA ALA A 4 -19.81 55.50 16.88
C ALA A 4 -20.67 54.79 15.81
N HIS A 5 -20.18 54.66 14.58
CA HIS A 5 -20.53 53.57 13.68
C HIS A 5 -19.59 53.55 12.46
N THR A 6 -19.02 52.46 11.93
CA THR A 6 -18.70 51.09 12.35
C THR A 6 -17.70 50.58 11.32
N THR A 7 -16.63 49.95 11.79
CA THR A 7 -15.70 49.10 11.04
C THR A 7 -16.44 47.98 10.31
N GLU A 8 -16.02 47.58 9.10
CA GLU A 8 -15.83 46.17 8.70
C GLU A 8 -15.45 46.10 7.21
N VAL A 9 -14.15 46.27 6.92
CA VAL A 9 -13.58 45.54 5.78
C VAL A 9 -13.17 44.19 6.36
N ASN A 10 -14.10 43.24 6.29
CA ASN A 10 -13.88 41.84 6.60
C ASN A 10 -12.98 41.23 5.51
N GLU A 11 -11.67 41.49 5.58
CA GLU A 11 -10.68 40.64 4.94
C GLU A 11 -10.60 39.35 5.75
N ASN A 12 -11.49 38.43 5.43
CA ASN A 12 -11.38 37.05 5.82
C ASN A 12 -10.54 36.33 4.74
N PRO A 13 -9.25 36.01 4.98
CA PRO A 13 -8.46 35.22 4.06
C PRO A 13 -8.84 33.75 4.23
N LYS A 14 -10.07 33.36 3.87
CA LYS A 14 -10.44 31.94 3.84
C LYS A 14 -10.12 31.34 2.48
N ALA A 15 -9.10 30.49 2.53
CA ALA A 15 -9.10 29.16 1.94
C ALA A 15 -8.84 29.05 0.43
N ASP A 16 -7.65 29.48 -0.03
CA ASP A 16 -7.09 29.01 -1.31
C ASP A 16 -5.75 28.26 -1.16
N GLY A 17 -5.32 27.97 0.06
CA GLY A 17 -4.02 27.33 0.34
C GLY A 17 -3.85 25.90 -0.18
N PHE A 18 -4.94 25.23 -0.61
CA PHE A 18 -4.91 23.84 -1.09
C PHE A 18 -5.28 23.66 -2.57
N ASN A 19 -5.65 24.74 -3.26
CA ASN A 19 -6.01 24.71 -4.68
C ASN A 19 -4.82 25.14 -5.56
N LEU A 20 -3.61 24.83 -5.12
CA LEU A 20 -2.40 25.14 -5.88
C LEU A 20 -2.27 24.17 -7.06
N PRO A 21 -1.96 24.68 -8.27
CA PRO A 21 -1.65 23.81 -9.39
C PRO A 21 -0.41 22.97 -9.06
N LEU A 22 -0.46 21.68 -9.40
CA LEU A 22 0.55 20.68 -9.04
C LEU A 22 1.98 21.09 -9.47
N PHE A 23 2.09 21.90 -10.51
CA PHE A 23 3.36 22.40 -11.07
C PHE A 23 3.98 23.59 -10.31
N ALA A 24 3.32 24.13 -9.27
CA ALA A 24 3.78 25.32 -8.56
C ALA A 24 4.86 25.06 -7.48
N LEU A 25 5.27 23.80 -7.26
CA LEU A 25 6.26 23.41 -6.24
C LEU A 25 7.42 22.59 -6.86
N PRO A 26 8.36 23.19 -7.60
CA PRO A 26 9.23 22.41 -8.50
C PRO A 26 10.39 21.67 -7.81
N GLU A 27 11.16 22.33 -6.93
CA GLU A 27 12.46 21.79 -6.46
C GLU A 27 12.33 20.69 -5.40
N ALA A 28 11.46 20.87 -4.41
CA ALA A 28 11.23 19.88 -3.37
C ALA A 28 10.57 18.60 -3.91
N PHE A 29 9.75 18.72 -4.96
CA PHE A 29 9.09 17.57 -5.59
C PHE A 29 10.04 16.78 -6.47
N GLN A 30 11.04 17.41 -7.10
CA GLN A 30 11.98 16.70 -7.96
C GLN A 30 12.87 15.74 -7.16
N GLY A 31 13.49 16.21 -6.07
CA GLY A 31 14.30 15.35 -5.19
C GLY A 31 13.47 14.28 -4.48
N ALA A 32 12.25 14.61 -4.06
CA ALA A 32 11.31 13.63 -3.50
C ALA A 32 10.88 12.58 -4.54
N ALA A 33 10.64 12.98 -5.79
CA ALA A 33 10.26 12.08 -6.88
C ALA A 33 11.38 11.08 -7.21
N GLU A 34 12.63 11.53 -7.31
CA GLU A 34 13.78 10.66 -7.56
C GLU A 34 13.97 9.63 -6.43
N GLN A 35 13.84 10.07 -5.18
CA GLN A 35 13.94 9.20 -4.02
C GLN A 35 12.78 8.19 -3.97
N ASN A 36 11.55 8.64 -4.26
CA ASN A 36 10.37 7.78 -4.31
C ASN A 36 10.43 6.78 -5.46
N ALA A 37 10.93 7.17 -6.63
CA ALA A 37 11.16 6.26 -7.75
C ALA A 37 12.20 5.17 -7.41
N THR A 38 13.28 5.55 -6.72
CA THR A 38 14.30 4.60 -6.24
C THR A 38 13.69 3.62 -5.23
N ARG A 39 12.92 4.12 -4.25
CA ARG A 39 12.22 3.27 -3.28
C ARG A 39 11.21 2.34 -3.94
N ALA A 40 10.45 2.82 -4.92
CA ALA A 40 9.48 2.02 -5.66
C ALA A 40 10.17 0.86 -6.38
N LYS A 41 11.31 1.12 -7.06
CA LYS A 41 12.12 0.06 -7.68
C LYS A 41 12.59 -0.98 -6.67
N GLN A 42 13.17 -0.54 -5.55
CA GLN A 42 13.63 -1.44 -4.48
C GLN A 42 12.49 -2.31 -3.92
N GLN A 43 11.29 -1.73 -3.74
CA GLN A 43 10.14 -2.51 -3.28
C GLN A 43 9.62 -3.49 -4.32
N ILE A 44 9.61 -3.12 -5.60
CA ILE A 44 9.26 -4.04 -6.70
C ILE A 44 10.21 -5.24 -6.72
N ASP A 45 11.51 -5.00 -6.59
CA ASP A 45 12.52 -6.07 -6.59
C ASP A 45 12.32 -7.02 -5.39
N LYS A 46 12.09 -6.48 -4.18
CA LYS A 46 11.77 -7.29 -2.99
C LYS A 46 10.51 -8.13 -3.18
N VAL A 47 9.44 -7.55 -3.73
CA VAL A 47 8.18 -8.28 -3.99
C VAL A 47 8.40 -9.38 -5.01
N LYS A 48 9.20 -9.15 -6.05
CA LYS A 48 9.54 -10.15 -7.06
C LYS A 48 10.34 -11.31 -6.47
N GLU A 49 11.34 -11.02 -5.63
CA GLU A 49 12.12 -12.03 -4.91
C GLU A 49 11.22 -12.88 -4.00
N ALA A 50 10.43 -12.22 -3.13
CA ALA A 50 9.51 -12.90 -2.23
C ALA A 50 8.45 -13.73 -2.98
N SER A 51 7.93 -13.22 -4.11
CA SER A 51 6.97 -13.97 -4.95
C SER A 51 7.59 -15.23 -5.55
N THR A 52 8.87 -15.16 -5.95
CA THR A 52 9.61 -16.32 -6.47
C THR A 52 9.79 -17.38 -5.37
N GLU A 53 10.16 -16.96 -4.16
CA GLU A 53 10.29 -17.86 -3.00
C GLU A 53 8.95 -18.51 -2.63
N VAL A 54 7.86 -17.74 -2.57
CA VAL A 54 6.51 -18.25 -2.29
C VAL A 54 6.04 -19.23 -3.37
N ALA A 55 6.32 -18.96 -4.65
CA ALA A 55 5.98 -19.88 -5.73
C ALA A 55 6.74 -21.21 -5.64
N LEU A 56 8.00 -21.19 -5.18
CA LEU A 56 8.77 -22.42 -4.91
C LEU A 56 8.17 -23.19 -3.72
N LEU A 57 7.83 -22.50 -2.62
CA LEU A 57 7.19 -23.11 -1.46
C LEU A 57 5.83 -23.73 -1.79
N LEU A 58 5.06 -23.11 -2.69
CA LEU A 58 3.79 -23.65 -3.17
C LEU A 58 3.99 -24.99 -3.91
N LYS A 59 4.98 -25.05 -4.81
CA LYS A 59 5.32 -26.28 -5.54
C LYS A 59 5.76 -27.40 -4.59
N GLU A 60 6.62 -27.08 -3.62
CA GLU A 60 7.08 -28.03 -2.60
C GLU A 60 5.91 -28.52 -1.73
N ALA A 61 5.06 -27.60 -1.25
CA ALA A 61 3.89 -27.93 -0.44
C ALA A 61 2.92 -28.87 -1.17
N TYR A 62 2.69 -28.65 -2.46
CA TYR A 62 1.90 -29.58 -3.28
C TYR A 62 2.57 -30.95 -3.43
N ALA A 63 3.88 -31.00 -3.66
CA ALA A 63 4.63 -32.25 -3.81
C ALA A 63 4.59 -33.14 -2.56
N ILE A 64 4.51 -32.53 -1.36
CA ILE A 64 4.43 -33.25 -0.08
C ILE A 64 3.03 -33.29 0.53
N ASN A 65 2.00 -32.91 -0.24
CA ASN A 65 0.60 -32.86 0.17
C ASN A 65 0.33 -32.00 1.44
N ALA A 66 1.13 -30.96 1.66
CA ALA A 66 1.00 -30.03 2.78
C ALA A 66 -0.03 -28.93 2.48
N LYS A 67 -1.32 -29.28 2.49
CA LYS A 67 -2.43 -28.39 2.11
C LYS A 67 -2.41 -27.04 2.84
N GLY A 68 -2.12 -27.00 4.14
CA GLY A 68 -2.06 -25.73 4.89
C GLY A 68 -0.96 -24.77 4.39
N ALA A 69 0.20 -25.30 3.98
CA ALA A 69 1.27 -24.52 3.38
C ALA A 69 0.92 -24.07 1.96
N ALA A 70 0.25 -24.92 1.19
CA ALA A 70 -0.24 -24.57 -0.14
C ALA A 70 -1.32 -23.47 -0.08
N ASP A 71 -2.28 -23.57 0.84
CA ASP A 71 -3.32 -22.56 1.08
C ASP A 71 -2.69 -21.21 1.47
N TYR A 72 -1.69 -21.21 2.35
CA TYR A 72 -0.95 -20.01 2.73
C TYR A 72 -0.23 -19.38 1.54
N ALA A 73 0.55 -20.16 0.79
CA ALA A 73 1.31 -19.64 -0.34
C ALA A 73 0.40 -19.09 -1.45
N ALA A 74 -0.73 -19.76 -1.73
CA ALA A 74 -1.75 -19.25 -2.65
C ALA A 74 -2.35 -17.91 -2.17
N LYS A 75 -2.64 -17.77 -0.86
CA LYS A 75 -3.18 -16.53 -0.30
C LYS A 75 -2.20 -15.36 -0.41
N VAL A 76 -0.90 -15.59 -0.18
CA VAL A 76 0.11 -14.54 -0.36
C VAL A 76 0.14 -14.05 -1.81
N ILE A 77 0.06 -14.95 -2.79
CA ILE A 77 0.02 -14.59 -4.21
C ILE A 77 -1.22 -13.75 -4.54
N GLU A 78 -2.39 -14.14 -4.02
CA GLU A 78 -3.66 -13.40 -4.20
C GLU A 78 -3.58 -11.98 -3.62
N ILE A 79 -3.02 -11.83 -2.41
CA ILE A 79 -2.82 -10.54 -1.75
C ILE A 79 -1.88 -9.67 -2.57
N SER A 80 -0.75 -10.21 -3.04
CA SER A 80 0.19 -9.48 -3.89
C SER A 80 -0.50 -8.98 -5.18
N SER A 81 -1.27 -9.83 -5.86
CA SER A 81 -2.01 -9.45 -7.07
C SER A 81 -3.02 -8.33 -6.81
N THR A 82 -3.78 -8.43 -5.71
CA THR A 82 -4.75 -7.41 -5.29
C THR A 82 -4.07 -6.08 -5.00
N ASN A 83 -2.97 -6.11 -4.26
CA ASN A 83 -2.23 -4.90 -3.86
C ASN A 83 -1.58 -4.22 -5.07
N THR A 84 -0.97 -4.97 -6.00
CA THR A 84 -0.44 -4.43 -7.25
C THR A 84 -1.53 -3.79 -8.10
N SER A 85 -2.69 -4.45 -8.22
CA SER A 85 -3.84 -3.92 -8.99
C SER A 85 -4.37 -2.63 -8.36
N SER A 86 -4.47 -2.58 -7.03
CA SER A 86 -4.88 -1.38 -6.29
C SER A 86 -3.90 -0.22 -6.49
N ALA A 87 -2.60 -0.48 -6.38
CA ALA A 87 -1.56 0.52 -6.61
C ALA A 87 -1.57 1.08 -8.05
N LEU A 88 -1.77 0.22 -9.06
CA LEU A 88 -1.91 0.65 -10.46
C LEU A 88 -3.16 1.51 -10.68
N ALA A 89 -4.27 1.16 -10.03
CA ALA A 89 -5.49 1.98 -10.09
C ALA A 89 -5.25 3.37 -9.48
N LEU A 90 -4.61 3.46 -8.29
CA LEU A 90 -4.25 4.75 -7.69
C LEU A 90 -3.35 5.57 -8.60
N MET A 91 -2.31 4.96 -9.19
CA MET A 91 -1.42 5.67 -10.11
C MET A 91 -2.15 6.19 -11.34
N THR A 92 -3.05 5.38 -11.90
CA THR A 92 -3.89 5.79 -13.06
C THR A 92 -4.76 6.99 -12.69
N ASP A 93 -5.41 6.94 -11.54
CA ASP A 93 -6.27 8.02 -11.06
C ASP A 93 -5.45 9.29 -10.75
N LEU A 94 -4.25 9.15 -10.16
CA LEU A 94 -3.34 10.26 -9.85
C LEU A 94 -2.86 10.98 -11.11
N ILE A 95 -2.52 10.24 -12.18
CA ILE A 95 -2.11 10.82 -13.47
C ILE A 95 -3.21 11.71 -14.07
N GLY A 96 -4.49 11.41 -13.76
CA GLY A 96 -5.63 12.20 -14.21
C GLY A 96 -5.92 13.47 -13.40
N THR A 97 -5.28 13.66 -12.25
CA THR A 97 -5.53 14.81 -11.36
C THR A 97 -4.87 16.10 -11.85
N LYS A 98 -5.52 17.24 -11.58
CA LYS A 98 -5.09 18.58 -12.02
C LYS A 98 -4.70 19.50 -10.87
N SER A 99 -5.04 19.13 -9.63
CA SER A 99 -4.78 19.93 -8.44
C SER A 99 -4.28 19.08 -7.26
N LEU A 100 -3.58 19.71 -6.32
CA LEU A 100 -3.15 19.05 -5.09
C LEU A 100 -4.33 18.60 -4.22
N SER A 101 -5.44 19.34 -4.23
CA SER A 101 -6.66 18.96 -3.52
C SER A 101 -7.24 17.63 -4.04
N GLU A 102 -7.28 17.45 -5.37
CA GLU A 102 -7.70 16.19 -6.00
C GLU A 102 -6.77 15.03 -5.61
N VAL A 103 -5.46 15.24 -5.60
CA VAL A 103 -4.47 14.24 -5.14
C VAL A 103 -4.74 13.82 -3.69
N ILE A 104 -4.96 14.78 -2.79
CA ILE A 104 -5.21 14.51 -1.37
C ILE A 104 -6.52 13.73 -1.19
N GLN A 105 -7.60 14.16 -1.84
CA GLN A 105 -8.90 13.49 -1.75
C GLN A 105 -8.82 12.05 -2.31
N LEU A 106 -8.20 11.88 -3.46
CA LEU A 106 -8.02 10.56 -4.08
C LEU A 106 -7.19 9.63 -3.19
N SER A 107 -6.08 10.13 -2.65
CA SER A 107 -5.21 9.37 -1.74
C SER A 107 -5.94 8.98 -0.45
N ALA A 108 -6.74 9.88 0.13
CA ALA A 108 -7.53 9.61 1.33
C ALA A 108 -8.62 8.55 1.07
N ASN A 109 -9.33 8.65 -0.06
CA ASN A 109 -10.35 7.68 -0.47
C ASN A 109 -9.72 6.30 -0.72
N HIS A 110 -8.59 6.26 -1.42
CA HIS A 110 -7.83 5.03 -1.65
C HIS A 110 -7.36 4.41 -0.32
N GLY A 111 -6.80 5.20 0.59
CA GLY A 111 -6.38 4.73 1.91
C GLY A 111 -7.52 4.12 2.71
N ARG A 112 -8.68 4.78 2.77
CA ARG A 112 -9.87 4.26 3.46
C ARG A 112 -10.35 2.93 2.85
N LYS A 113 -10.43 2.85 1.52
CA LYS A 113 -10.85 1.62 0.81
C LYS A 113 -9.89 0.45 1.05
N ASN A 114 -8.58 0.71 1.02
CA ASN A 114 -7.59 -0.36 1.22
C ASN A 114 -7.45 -0.79 2.67
N PHE A 115 -7.79 0.06 3.64
CA PHE A 115 -7.67 -0.29 5.06
C PHE A 115 -8.50 -1.53 5.41
N GLU A 116 -9.76 -1.58 4.98
CA GLU A 116 -10.65 -2.71 5.23
C GLU A 116 -10.16 -3.99 4.54
N VAL A 117 -9.67 -3.86 3.30
CA VAL A 117 -9.11 -4.97 2.52
C VAL A 117 -7.87 -5.55 3.21
N ILE A 118 -6.92 -4.70 3.59
CA ILE A 118 -5.67 -5.12 4.26
C ILE A 118 -5.99 -5.77 5.61
N ALA A 119 -6.95 -5.23 6.37
CA ALA A 119 -7.35 -5.81 7.64
C ALA A 119 -7.93 -7.24 7.47
N ALA A 120 -8.77 -7.45 6.46
CA ALA A 120 -9.30 -8.77 6.14
C ALA A 120 -8.20 -9.75 5.68
N GLN A 121 -7.33 -9.31 4.77
CA GLN A 121 -6.19 -10.10 4.27
C GLN A 121 -5.24 -10.53 5.41
N ASN A 122 -4.94 -9.64 6.35
CA ASN A 122 -4.09 -9.94 7.50
C ASN A 122 -4.73 -10.97 8.45
N LYS A 123 -6.05 -10.90 8.65
CA LYS A 123 -6.78 -11.88 9.46
C LYS A 123 -6.68 -13.28 8.82
N GLU A 124 -6.88 -13.38 7.51
CA GLU A 124 -6.77 -14.65 6.79
C GLU A 124 -5.35 -15.23 6.83
N LEU A 125 -4.32 -14.40 6.63
CA LEU A 125 -2.93 -14.82 6.78
C LEU A 125 -2.62 -15.33 8.18
N TRP A 126 -3.16 -14.69 9.21
CA TRP A 126 -2.99 -15.14 10.59
C TRP A 126 -3.60 -16.53 10.82
N ASP A 127 -4.79 -16.78 10.30
CA ASP A 127 -5.44 -18.07 10.39
C ASP A 127 -4.67 -19.17 9.64
N LEU A 128 -4.16 -18.86 8.44
CA LEU A 128 -3.33 -19.78 7.66
C LEU A 128 -1.97 -20.03 8.33
N THR A 129 -1.37 -19.01 8.97
CA THR A 129 -0.11 -19.17 9.72
C THR A 129 -0.27 -20.17 10.86
N LYS A 130 -1.37 -20.08 11.63
CA LYS A 130 -1.66 -21.06 12.70
C LYS A 130 -1.77 -22.48 12.14
N LYS A 131 -2.38 -22.64 10.97
CA LYS A 131 -2.51 -23.94 10.29
C LYS A 131 -1.14 -24.49 9.89
N VAL A 132 -0.30 -23.68 9.25
CA VAL A 132 1.09 -24.05 8.91
C VAL A 132 1.92 -24.38 10.16
N ALA A 133 1.78 -23.63 11.24
CA ALA A 133 2.50 -23.91 12.48
C ALA A 133 2.10 -25.25 13.12
N LYS A 134 0.81 -25.61 13.01
CA LYS A 134 0.25 -26.86 13.57
C LYS A 134 0.54 -28.07 12.68
N GLU A 135 0.44 -27.93 11.36
CA GLU A 135 0.41 -29.04 10.41
C GLU A 135 1.70 -29.15 9.56
N GLY A 136 2.53 -28.10 9.54
CA GLY A 136 3.74 -28.02 8.71
C GLY A 136 4.94 -28.74 9.30
N SER A 137 5.83 -29.22 8.42
CA SER A 137 7.14 -29.74 8.78
C SER A 137 8.11 -28.62 9.17
N GLU A 138 9.18 -28.93 9.91
CA GLU A 138 10.20 -27.94 10.30
C GLU A 138 10.82 -27.16 9.12
N PRO A 139 11.15 -27.79 7.98
CA PRO A 139 11.64 -27.07 6.80
C PRO A 139 10.64 -26.04 6.25
N LEU A 140 9.35 -26.39 6.18
CA LEU A 140 8.29 -25.48 5.73
C LEU A 140 8.15 -24.26 6.65
N LYS A 141 8.13 -24.48 7.97
CA LYS A 141 8.06 -23.38 8.96
C LYS A 141 9.22 -22.41 8.79
N LYS A 142 10.45 -22.92 8.58
CA LYS A 142 11.64 -22.10 8.32
C LYS A 142 11.59 -21.37 6.98
N GLY A 143 11.01 -21.97 5.94
CA GLY A 143 10.75 -21.32 4.65
C GLY A 143 9.85 -20.10 4.81
N PHE A 144 8.71 -20.27 5.50
CA PHE A 144 7.79 -19.16 5.74
C PHE A 144 8.36 -18.04 6.61
N ALA A 145 9.08 -18.38 7.68
CA ALA A 145 9.74 -17.39 8.51
C ALA A 145 10.77 -16.55 7.73
N ARG A 146 11.46 -17.15 6.75
CA ARG A 146 12.38 -16.44 5.85
C ARG A 146 11.64 -15.51 4.90
N ALA A 147 10.61 -16.01 4.21
CA ALA A 147 9.81 -15.19 3.30
C ALA A 147 9.19 -13.96 4.00
N LEU A 148 8.70 -14.12 5.23
CA LEU A 148 8.19 -13.01 6.05
C LEU A 148 9.27 -11.98 6.40
N LYS A 149 10.50 -12.44 6.70
CA LYS A 149 11.64 -11.57 7.00
C LYS A 149 12.13 -10.79 5.78
N THR A 150 12.02 -11.35 4.57
CA THR A 150 12.36 -10.64 3.33
C THR A 150 11.40 -9.47 3.03
N LEU A 151 10.15 -9.59 3.51
CA LEU A 151 9.10 -8.58 3.32
C LEU A 151 9.17 -7.42 4.33
N SER A 152 9.84 -7.60 5.48
CA SER A 152 10.10 -6.53 6.47
C SER A 152 11.28 -5.64 6.06
#